data_AF-A0A9P8NKT9-F1
#
_entry.id   AF-A0A9P8NKT9-F1
#
_cell.length_a   1.000
_cell.length_b   1.000
_cell.length_c   1.000
_cell.angle_alpha   90.00
_cell.angle_beta   90.00
_cell.angle_gamma   90.00
#
_symmetry.space_group_name_H-M   'P 1'
#
loop_
_entity.id
_entity.type
_entity.pdbx_description
1 polymer ?
#
loop_
_entity_poly.entity_id
_entity_poly.type
_entity_poly.pdbx_seq_one_letter_code
_entity_poly.pdbx_strand_id
1 'polypeptide(L)'
;MQEFHVEDAMQSNLPTSVFLIGYIVGPLAFSPLSETVGRRLVLLPTITVFTLSTVACALSPNWGSLLFFRFICGTMGSAPQTVVGGVYADMFFDLRERGRVMAFYMASASFGPILGPIISGFASPSYGWRWTFWIASILAGCAWICLLFVPETFGPVLSRRNAPGLGDTVPKNTVNVVQIVKRPLAMLLFEPIITFTSIYIALAYGLVFFYFQAYPIIFDGVYGFDVQTTSLAFLPVGVGAASTSLVALYWDMTYDKAKKHNKPWRFGAELHRLPISCLGAVLLTASSFWLAWTSRSAVHWAVPIASGVVFGFGYQTIFVSLLTYVTDAYKIYSASALASSVILRSVLGALLPLAAKPMYETLGQAVAVIIPEEVPPIHTERLLLRPLRIDNDEDAAGIFSIRSRQDVVDWLWPRAADTTVEETKAHMMKKVFKDPDAAGAVGRLFFFVIIPKNEPDRIIGSLGVNSLSPAPSVGYAMHPSYWGRGYASEALRGVIDAWWKLPRVDGLGYEEKLFAAVNIANKGSVKVLQRNGFKIYKEVVLEGDTVACMELESPCRAIP
;
A
#
# COMPACT_ATOMS: atom_id res chain seq x y z
N MET A 1 12.78 -16.14 2.96
CA MET A 1 13.66 -15.50 1.96
C MET A 1 15.09 -15.99 2.09
N GLN A 2 15.76 -15.76 3.23
CA GLN A 2 17.15 -16.20 3.48
C GLN A 2 17.38 -17.70 3.21
N GLU A 3 16.53 -18.57 3.74
CA GLU A 3 16.66 -20.02 3.56
C GLU A 3 16.48 -20.49 2.10
N PHE A 4 15.73 -19.73 1.29
CA PHE A 4 15.48 -20.08 -0.11
C PHE A 4 16.34 -19.28 -1.10
N HIS A 5 17.33 -18.52 -0.60
CA HIS A 5 18.21 -17.66 -1.40
C HIS A 5 17.45 -16.70 -2.33
N VAL A 6 16.35 -16.13 -1.83
CA VAL A 6 15.56 -15.16 -2.59
C VAL A 6 15.94 -13.74 -2.17
N GLU A 7 16.57 -12.99 -3.08
CA GLU A 7 17.08 -11.62 -2.84
C GLU A 7 16.11 -10.52 -3.26
N ASP A 8 15.19 -10.81 -4.19
CA ASP A 8 14.26 -9.82 -4.73
C ASP A 8 13.12 -9.50 -3.73
N ALA A 9 12.99 -8.22 -3.38
CA ALA A 9 11.94 -7.72 -2.51
C ALA A 9 10.53 -7.98 -3.07
N MET A 10 10.36 -8.00 -4.39
CA MET A 10 9.06 -8.29 -5.01
C MET A 10 8.62 -9.74 -4.76
N GLN A 11 9.57 -10.67 -4.67
CA GLN A 11 9.28 -12.08 -4.40
C GLN A 11 8.83 -12.32 -2.96
N SER A 12 9.14 -11.42 -2.01
CA SER A 12 8.72 -11.56 -0.60
C SER A 12 7.20 -11.62 -0.42
N ASN A 13 6.46 -10.92 -1.29
CA ASN A 13 4.99 -10.84 -1.26
C ASN A 13 4.31 -11.98 -2.04
N LEU A 14 5.05 -12.70 -2.87
CA LEU A 14 4.53 -13.70 -3.78
C LEU A 14 3.75 -14.85 -3.08
N PRO A 15 4.16 -15.38 -1.91
CA PRO A 15 3.38 -16.41 -1.22
C PRO A 15 1.98 -15.98 -0.78
N THR A 16 1.78 -14.69 -0.53
CA THR A 16 0.47 -14.11 -0.19
C THR A 16 -0.35 -13.88 -1.46
N SER A 17 0.26 -13.29 -2.49
CA SER A 17 -0.41 -13.09 -3.78
C SER A 17 -0.83 -14.41 -4.43
N VAL A 18 0.01 -15.44 -4.43
CA VAL A 18 -0.30 -16.77 -5.00
C VAL A 18 -1.44 -17.46 -4.24
N PHE A 19 -1.51 -17.30 -2.92
CA PHE A 19 -2.64 -17.79 -2.13
C PHE A 19 -3.95 -17.10 -2.56
N LEU A 20 -3.92 -15.78 -2.77
CA LEU A 20 -5.08 -15.01 -3.23
C LEU A 20 -5.44 -15.31 -4.70
N ILE A 21 -4.47 -15.66 -5.55
CA ILE A 21 -4.75 -16.20 -6.89
C ILE A 21 -5.54 -17.52 -6.79
N GLY A 22 -5.20 -18.38 -5.83
CA GLY A 22 -6.01 -19.55 -5.50
C GLY A 22 -7.46 -19.18 -5.12
N TYR A 23 -7.66 -18.08 -4.38
CA TYR A 23 -8.99 -17.55 -4.05
C TYR A 23 -9.77 -17.02 -5.26
N ILE A 24 -9.15 -16.83 -6.42
CA ILE A 24 -9.86 -16.52 -7.67
C ILE A 24 -10.35 -17.81 -8.33
N VAL A 25 -9.51 -18.84 -8.35
CA VAL A 25 -9.79 -20.11 -9.05
C VAL A 25 -10.81 -20.96 -8.30
N GLY A 26 -10.70 -21.05 -6.97
CA GLY A 26 -11.54 -21.94 -6.17
C GLY A 26 -13.05 -21.61 -6.22
N PRO A 27 -13.49 -20.35 -6.04
CA PRO A 27 -14.90 -19.97 -6.10
C PRO A 27 -15.60 -20.35 -7.40
N LEU A 28 -14.87 -20.30 -8.53
CA LEU A 28 -15.38 -20.68 -9.85
C LEU A 28 -15.86 -22.13 -9.89
N ALA A 29 -15.19 -23.02 -9.15
CA ALA A 29 -15.53 -24.43 -9.08
C ALA A 29 -16.46 -24.74 -7.89
N PHE A 30 -16.10 -24.32 -6.68
CA PHE A 30 -16.73 -24.80 -5.45
C PHE A 30 -18.11 -24.21 -5.20
N SER A 31 -18.33 -22.94 -5.54
CA SER A 31 -19.63 -22.30 -5.36
C SER A 31 -20.73 -23.04 -6.15
N PRO A 32 -20.61 -23.17 -7.48
CA PRO A 32 -21.70 -23.75 -8.26
C PRO A 32 -21.73 -25.29 -8.16
N LEU A 33 -20.61 -25.94 -7.80
CA LEU A 33 -20.61 -27.35 -7.38
C LEU A 33 -21.47 -27.54 -6.11
N SER A 34 -21.37 -26.63 -5.14
CA SER A 34 -22.16 -26.74 -3.90
C SER A 34 -23.67 -26.58 -4.10
N GLU A 35 -24.08 -25.89 -5.17
CA GLU A 35 -25.49 -25.72 -5.58
C GLU A 35 -26.05 -26.96 -6.32
N THR A 36 -25.21 -27.95 -6.65
CA THR A 36 -25.63 -29.13 -7.45
C THR A 36 -25.45 -30.45 -6.71
N VAL A 37 -24.26 -30.70 -6.16
CA VAL A 37 -23.94 -31.95 -5.44
C VAL A 37 -24.18 -31.88 -3.93
N GLY A 38 -24.36 -30.68 -3.36
CA GLY A 38 -24.58 -30.47 -1.93
C GLY A 38 -23.44 -29.71 -1.25
N ARG A 39 -23.71 -29.19 -0.04
CA ARG A 39 -22.78 -28.32 0.69
C ARG A 39 -21.68 -29.13 1.36
N ARG A 40 -22.04 -30.24 2.02
CA ARG A 40 -21.10 -31.07 2.80
C ARG A 40 -20.08 -31.77 1.89
N LEU A 41 -20.53 -32.27 0.74
CA LEU A 41 -19.66 -32.94 -0.23
C LEU A 41 -18.63 -32.00 -0.88
N VAL A 42 -18.83 -30.69 -0.82
CA VAL A 42 -17.83 -29.70 -1.27
C VAL A 42 -16.95 -29.25 -0.12
N LEU A 43 -17.52 -28.98 1.05
CA LEU A 43 -16.76 -28.47 2.20
C LEU A 43 -15.77 -29.50 2.77
N LEU A 44 -16.16 -30.77 2.92
CA LEU A 44 -15.30 -31.77 3.56
C LEU A 44 -14.00 -32.07 2.76
N PRO A 45 -14.05 -32.33 1.44
CA PRO A 45 -12.82 -32.57 0.68
C PRO A 45 -11.91 -31.33 0.63
N THR A 46 -12.50 -30.15 0.47
CA THR A 46 -11.74 -28.90 0.37
C THR A 46 -10.98 -28.60 1.67
N ILE A 47 -11.60 -28.71 2.85
CA ILE A 47 -10.89 -28.51 4.12
C ILE A 47 -9.81 -29.60 4.37
N THR A 48 -10.02 -30.82 3.87
CA THR A 48 -9.05 -31.91 3.98
C THR A 48 -7.79 -31.58 3.18
N VAL A 49 -7.96 -31.21 1.90
CA VAL A 49 -6.84 -30.85 1.02
C VAL A 49 -6.17 -29.55 1.50
N PHE A 50 -6.94 -28.59 2.00
CA PHE A 50 -6.41 -27.37 2.63
C PHE A 50 -5.48 -27.70 3.80
N THR A 51 -5.91 -28.58 4.72
CA THR A 51 -5.13 -28.96 5.90
C THR A 51 -3.83 -29.67 5.49
N LEU A 52 -3.92 -30.66 4.58
CA LEU A 52 -2.75 -31.38 4.07
C LEU A 52 -1.77 -30.45 3.33
N SER A 53 -2.29 -29.52 2.53
CA SER A 53 -1.46 -28.55 1.80
C SER A 53 -0.78 -27.55 2.75
N THR A 54 -1.43 -27.19 3.85
CA THR A 54 -0.85 -26.31 4.87
C THR A 54 0.32 -26.99 5.59
N VAL A 55 0.18 -28.30 5.88
CA VAL A 55 1.29 -29.12 6.38
C VAL A 55 2.42 -29.21 5.34
N ALA A 56 2.08 -29.37 4.06
CA ALA A 56 3.07 -29.40 2.98
C ALA A 56 3.82 -28.06 2.81
N CYS A 57 3.17 -26.91 3.08
CA CYS A 57 3.85 -25.62 3.17
C CYS A 57 4.86 -25.57 4.32
N ALA A 58 4.56 -26.16 5.48
CA ALA A 58 5.51 -26.23 6.60
C ALA A 58 6.74 -27.08 6.25
N LEU A 59 6.52 -28.15 5.48
CA LEU A 59 7.55 -29.11 5.07
C LEU A 59 8.23 -28.77 3.73
N SER A 60 7.95 -27.59 3.14
CA SER A 60 8.40 -27.26 1.79
C SER A 60 9.94 -27.17 1.73
N PRO A 61 10.62 -27.94 0.86
CA PRO A 61 12.08 -27.94 0.75
C PRO A 61 12.64 -26.80 -0.13
N ASN A 62 11.81 -26.21 -1.00
CA ASN A 62 12.24 -25.13 -1.89
C ASN A 62 11.13 -24.10 -2.14
N TRP A 63 11.51 -22.94 -2.68
CA TRP A 63 10.58 -21.84 -2.94
C TRP A 63 9.40 -22.22 -3.85
N GLY A 64 9.66 -22.94 -4.94
CA GLY A 64 8.62 -23.36 -5.88
C GLY A 64 7.57 -24.27 -5.23
N SER A 65 8.01 -25.23 -4.40
CA SER A 65 7.10 -26.10 -3.65
C SER A 65 6.24 -25.33 -2.66
N LEU A 66 6.81 -24.33 -1.97
CA LEU A 66 6.07 -23.45 -1.08
C LEU A 66 4.97 -22.69 -1.83
N LEU A 67 5.28 -22.11 -3.00
CA LEU A 67 4.32 -21.39 -3.82
C LEU A 67 3.23 -22.31 -4.37
N PHE A 68 3.58 -23.51 -4.82
CA PHE A 68 2.63 -24.50 -5.32
C PHE A 68 1.64 -24.92 -4.23
N PHE A 69 2.13 -25.31 -3.05
CA PHE A 69 1.25 -25.66 -1.94
C PHE A 69 0.44 -24.46 -1.44
N ARG A 70 0.99 -23.25 -1.50
CA ARG A 70 0.24 -22.02 -1.20
C ARG A 70 -0.91 -21.77 -2.17
N PHE A 71 -0.71 -22.03 -3.46
CA PHE A 71 -1.77 -21.95 -4.45
C PHE A 71 -2.90 -22.94 -4.15
N ILE A 72 -2.55 -24.18 -3.78
CA ILE A 72 -3.56 -25.19 -3.40
C ILE A 72 -4.27 -24.78 -2.12
N CYS A 73 -3.56 -24.30 -1.10
CA CYS A 73 -4.17 -23.77 0.12
C CYS A 73 -5.16 -22.64 -0.19
N GLY A 74 -4.77 -21.71 -1.07
CA GLY A 74 -5.65 -20.64 -1.51
C GLY A 74 -6.90 -21.18 -2.19
N THR A 75 -6.72 -22.04 -3.17
CA THR A 75 -7.83 -22.65 -3.93
C THR A 75 -8.82 -23.33 -2.98
N MET A 76 -8.35 -24.26 -2.16
CA MET A 76 -9.20 -25.03 -1.27
C MET A 76 -9.80 -24.19 -0.13
N GLY A 77 -9.04 -23.22 0.40
CA GLY A 77 -9.46 -22.32 1.46
C GLY A 77 -10.55 -21.33 1.05
N SER A 78 -10.80 -21.16 -0.25
CA SER A 78 -11.87 -20.31 -0.77
C SER A 78 -13.26 -20.95 -0.70
N ALA A 79 -13.36 -22.27 -0.54
CA ALA A 79 -14.65 -22.96 -0.55
C ALA A 79 -15.57 -22.50 0.60
N PRO A 80 -15.12 -22.43 1.88
CA PRO A 80 -15.96 -21.91 2.95
C PRO A 80 -16.44 -20.46 2.71
N GLN A 81 -15.63 -19.61 2.08
CA GLN A 81 -15.97 -18.20 1.82
C GLN A 81 -17.19 -18.04 0.91
N THR A 82 -17.49 -19.03 0.06
CA THR A 82 -18.58 -18.96 -0.92
C THR A 82 -19.75 -19.89 -0.58
N VAL A 83 -19.45 -21.05 0.01
CA VAL A 83 -20.45 -22.09 0.29
C VAL A 83 -21.22 -21.81 1.58
N VAL A 84 -20.60 -21.20 2.59
CA VAL A 84 -21.23 -20.95 3.91
C VAL A 84 -22.44 -20.02 3.82
N GLY A 85 -22.40 -19.01 2.95
CA GLY A 85 -23.58 -18.16 2.71
C GLY A 85 -24.77 -18.97 2.18
N GLY A 86 -24.51 -19.95 1.31
CA GLY A 86 -25.51 -20.90 0.83
C GLY A 86 -26.02 -21.83 1.95
N VAL A 87 -25.14 -22.34 2.82
CA VAL A 87 -25.52 -23.15 3.99
C VAL A 87 -26.53 -22.39 4.87
N TYR A 88 -26.24 -21.13 5.19
CA TYR A 88 -27.16 -20.34 6.01
C TYR A 88 -28.46 -19.98 5.28
N ALA A 89 -28.42 -19.74 3.96
CA ALA A 89 -29.61 -19.54 3.17
C ALA A 89 -30.51 -20.78 3.12
N ASP A 90 -29.92 -21.99 3.18
CA ASP A 90 -30.64 -23.26 3.19
C ASP A 90 -31.23 -23.58 4.58
N MET A 91 -30.60 -23.11 5.67
CA MET A 91 -31.04 -23.36 7.06
C MET A 91 -32.03 -22.32 7.61
N PHE A 92 -31.85 -21.03 7.26
CA PHE A 92 -32.58 -19.91 7.86
C PHE A 92 -33.46 -19.22 6.81
N PHE A 93 -34.76 -19.55 6.84
CA PHE A 93 -35.76 -18.96 5.94
C PHE A 93 -36.18 -17.55 6.35
N ASP A 94 -36.14 -17.23 7.65
CA ASP A 94 -36.39 -15.86 8.13
C ASP A 94 -35.18 -14.97 7.82
N LEU A 95 -35.41 -13.87 7.09
CA LEU A 95 -34.37 -12.89 6.75
C LEU A 95 -33.69 -12.32 8.00
N ARG A 96 -34.42 -12.22 9.12
CA ARG A 96 -33.90 -11.67 10.37
C ARG A 96 -32.88 -12.60 11.01
N GLU A 97 -33.22 -13.88 11.12
CA GLU A 97 -32.32 -14.90 11.69
C GLU A 97 -31.11 -15.10 10.79
N ARG A 98 -31.33 -15.20 9.47
CA ARG A 98 -30.26 -15.32 8.49
C ARG A 98 -29.26 -14.16 8.56
N GLY A 99 -29.77 -12.93 8.61
CA GLY A 99 -28.92 -11.74 8.73
C GLY A 99 -28.07 -11.74 10.00
N ARG A 100 -28.62 -12.18 11.14
CA ARG A 100 -27.87 -12.27 12.40
C ARG A 100 -26.77 -13.33 12.36
N VAL A 101 -27.06 -14.50 11.79
CA VAL A 101 -26.07 -15.58 11.67
C VAL A 101 -24.97 -15.20 10.68
N MET A 102 -25.32 -14.57 9.56
CA MET A 102 -24.36 -14.02 8.60
C MET A 102 -23.48 -12.94 9.23
N ALA A 103 -24.06 -12.02 10.00
CA ALA A 103 -23.28 -10.99 10.70
C ALA A 103 -22.28 -11.59 11.69
N PHE A 104 -22.67 -12.65 12.42
CA PHE A 104 -21.77 -13.36 13.32
C PHE A 104 -20.64 -14.07 12.57
N TYR A 105 -20.96 -14.77 11.47
CA TYR A 105 -19.97 -15.42 10.61
C TYR A 105 -18.97 -14.42 10.02
N MET A 106 -19.46 -13.29 9.50
CA MET A 106 -18.62 -12.23 8.94
C MET A 106 -17.73 -11.60 10.01
N ALA A 107 -18.26 -11.40 11.22
CA ALA A 107 -17.48 -10.92 12.36
C ALA A 107 -16.38 -11.92 12.75
N SER A 108 -16.70 -13.21 12.85
CA SER A 108 -15.71 -14.25 13.18
C SER A 108 -14.65 -14.41 12.09
N ALA A 109 -15.04 -14.32 10.81
CA ALA A 109 -14.12 -14.45 9.68
C ALA A 109 -13.05 -13.35 9.66
N SER A 110 -13.39 -12.16 10.16
CA SER A 110 -12.48 -11.01 10.17
C SER A 110 -11.40 -11.08 11.24
N PHE A 111 -11.58 -11.88 12.30
CA PHE A 111 -10.52 -12.13 13.28
C PHE A 111 -9.31 -12.84 12.68
N GLY A 112 -9.50 -13.66 11.63
CA GLY A 112 -8.39 -14.39 10.99
C GLY A 112 -7.27 -13.47 10.50
N PRO A 113 -7.56 -12.48 9.64
CA PRO A 113 -6.57 -11.49 9.20
C PRO A 113 -5.91 -10.67 10.32
N ILE A 114 -6.55 -10.51 11.49
CA ILE A 114 -5.96 -9.79 12.64
C ILE A 114 -5.03 -10.69 13.45
N LEU A 115 -5.46 -11.93 13.73
CA LEU A 115 -4.70 -12.89 14.51
C LEU A 115 -3.50 -13.45 13.72
N GLY A 116 -3.61 -13.53 12.39
CA GLY A 116 -2.55 -14.04 11.52
C GLY A 116 -1.20 -13.33 11.73
N PRO A 117 -1.12 -11.99 11.54
CA PRO A 117 0.09 -11.21 11.81
C PRO A 117 0.61 -11.40 13.23
N ILE A 118 -0.26 -11.38 14.26
CA ILE A 118 0.15 -11.56 15.66
C ILE A 118 0.78 -12.94 15.88
N ILE A 119 0.09 -14.01 15.49
CA ILE A 119 0.61 -15.39 15.62
C ILE A 119 1.93 -15.52 14.87
N SER A 120 2.01 -15.02 13.63
CA SER A 120 3.22 -15.12 12.82
C SER A 120 4.37 -14.25 13.34
N GLY A 121 4.07 -13.07 13.90
CA GLY A 121 5.03 -12.11 14.43
C GLY A 121 5.71 -12.61 15.70
N PHE A 122 5.01 -13.42 16.52
CA PHE A 122 5.60 -14.10 17.66
C PHE A 122 6.22 -15.45 17.30
N ALA A 123 5.57 -16.25 16.45
CA ALA A 123 6.06 -17.59 16.13
C ALA A 123 7.34 -17.56 15.26
N SER A 124 7.40 -16.66 14.27
CA SER A 124 8.50 -16.64 13.30
C SER A 124 9.86 -16.30 13.92
N PRO A 125 9.99 -15.27 14.79
CA PRO A 125 11.27 -14.97 15.44
C PRO A 125 11.67 -15.99 16.50
N SER A 126 10.72 -16.56 17.25
CA SER A 126 11.01 -17.46 18.38
C SER A 126 11.26 -18.91 17.98
N TYR A 127 10.51 -19.43 17.01
CA TYR A 127 10.55 -20.86 16.63
C TYR A 127 10.87 -21.08 15.15
N GLY A 128 10.95 -20.02 14.35
CA GLY A 128 11.17 -20.07 12.91
C GLY A 128 9.86 -20.00 12.10
N TRP A 129 9.97 -19.51 10.87
CA TRP A 129 8.81 -19.20 10.00
C TRP A 129 7.90 -20.41 9.70
N ARG A 130 8.44 -21.63 9.74
CA ARG A 130 7.66 -22.88 9.55
C ARG A 130 6.61 -23.10 10.64
N TRP A 131 6.85 -22.63 11.86
CA TRP A 131 5.90 -22.79 12.95
C TRP A 131 4.59 -22.03 12.74
N THR A 132 4.62 -20.93 11.99
CA THR A 132 3.40 -20.24 11.54
C THR A 132 2.47 -21.19 10.77
N PHE A 133 3.03 -22.08 9.96
CA PHE A 133 2.26 -23.09 9.21
C PHE A 133 1.81 -24.27 10.07
N TRP A 134 2.63 -24.70 11.03
CA TRP A 134 2.23 -25.74 11.98
C TRP A 134 1.04 -25.29 12.83
N ILE A 135 1.08 -24.06 13.35
CA ILE A 135 -0.04 -23.48 14.11
C ILE A 135 -1.29 -23.40 13.22
N ALA A 136 -1.16 -22.91 11.98
CA ALA A 136 -2.26 -22.88 11.03
C ALA A 136 -2.83 -24.28 10.73
N SER A 137 -1.97 -25.31 10.63
CA SER A 137 -2.37 -26.70 10.39
C SER A 137 -3.13 -27.30 11.57
N ILE A 138 -2.74 -26.98 12.81
CA ILE A 138 -3.45 -27.39 14.03
C ILE A 138 -4.86 -26.78 14.03
N LEU A 139 -4.98 -25.48 13.79
CA LEU A 139 -6.27 -24.80 13.72
C LEU A 139 -7.16 -25.35 12.60
N ALA A 140 -6.59 -25.60 11.42
CA ALA A 140 -7.28 -26.22 10.30
C ALA A 140 -7.74 -27.66 10.62
N GLY A 141 -6.91 -28.44 11.29
CA GLY A 141 -7.23 -29.79 11.76
C GLY A 141 -8.37 -29.80 12.78
N CYS A 142 -8.39 -28.88 13.74
CA CYS A 142 -9.51 -28.72 14.66
C CYS A 142 -10.80 -28.38 13.92
N ALA A 143 -10.76 -27.43 12.97
CA ALA A 143 -11.92 -27.08 12.16
C ALA A 143 -12.39 -28.26 11.28
N TRP A 144 -11.46 -29.06 10.74
CA TRP A 144 -11.74 -30.28 9.99
C TRP A 144 -12.49 -31.31 10.84
N ILE A 145 -12.05 -31.53 12.09
CA ILE A 145 -12.73 -32.43 13.04
C ILE A 145 -14.16 -31.93 13.31
N CYS A 146 -14.34 -30.63 13.59
CA CYS A 146 -15.66 -30.06 13.81
C CYS A 146 -16.60 -30.27 12.60
N LEU A 147 -16.08 -30.14 11.38
CA LEU A 147 -16.88 -30.28 10.16
C LEU A 147 -17.36 -31.72 9.91
N LEU A 148 -16.67 -32.74 10.43
CA LEU A 148 -17.12 -34.14 10.33
C LEU A 148 -18.51 -34.36 10.96
N PHE A 149 -18.84 -33.58 11.98
CA PHE A 149 -20.10 -33.67 12.71
C PHE A 149 -21.23 -32.83 12.09
N VAL A 150 -20.94 -31.99 11.09
CA VAL A 150 -21.95 -31.13 10.45
C VAL A 150 -22.74 -31.93 9.39
N PRO A 151 -24.07 -32.06 9.51
CA PRO A 151 -24.89 -32.76 8.52
C PRO A 151 -25.01 -31.99 7.20
N GLU A 152 -25.50 -32.67 6.15
CA GLU A 152 -25.82 -32.01 4.88
C GLU A 152 -27.03 -31.08 5.04
N THR A 153 -26.95 -29.87 4.47
CA THR A 153 -27.99 -28.84 4.60
C THR A 153 -28.74 -28.58 3.31
N PHE A 154 -28.25 -29.07 2.17
CA PHE A 154 -28.84 -28.77 0.87
C PHE A 154 -30.17 -29.52 0.64
N GLY A 155 -31.29 -28.79 0.61
CA GLY A 155 -32.65 -29.32 0.49
C GLY A 155 -32.85 -30.32 -0.65
N PRO A 156 -32.43 -30.04 -1.90
CA PRO A 156 -32.60 -30.98 -3.02
C PRO A 156 -31.90 -32.33 -2.83
N VAL A 157 -30.74 -32.36 -2.17
CA VAL A 157 -30.01 -33.61 -1.87
C VAL A 157 -30.70 -34.38 -0.75
N LEU A 158 -31.21 -33.69 0.28
CA LEU A 158 -31.98 -34.30 1.36
C LEU A 158 -33.29 -34.92 0.84
N SER A 159 -34.01 -34.22 -0.04
CA SER A 159 -35.24 -34.74 -0.65
C SER A 159 -34.98 -35.99 -1.50
N ARG A 160 -33.88 -36.03 -2.28
CA ARG A 160 -33.46 -37.24 -3.02
C ARG A 160 -33.12 -38.41 -2.09
N ARG A 161 -32.50 -38.13 -0.94
CA ARG A 161 -32.11 -39.15 0.04
C ARG A 161 -33.31 -39.75 0.78
N ASN A 162 -34.34 -38.94 1.06
CA ASN A 162 -35.52 -39.34 1.83
C ASN A 162 -36.65 -39.93 0.97
N ALA A 163 -36.66 -39.71 -0.34
CA ALA A 163 -37.69 -40.25 -1.26
C ALA A 163 -37.07 -40.99 -2.47
N PRO A 164 -36.41 -42.15 -2.26
CA PRO A 164 -35.72 -42.89 -3.32
C PRO A 164 -36.64 -43.47 -4.41
N GLY A 165 -37.97 -43.44 -4.24
CA GLY A 165 -38.98 -44.04 -5.15
C GLY A 165 -39.82 -43.07 -5.99
N LEU A 166 -39.69 -41.75 -5.84
CA LEU A 166 -40.27 -40.75 -6.76
C LEU A 166 -39.28 -40.33 -7.87
N GLY A 167 -38.24 -41.15 -8.05
CA GLY A 167 -37.14 -40.91 -8.99
C GLY A 167 -37.59 -41.04 -10.43
N ASP A 168 -37.88 -39.91 -11.08
CA ASP A 168 -37.50 -39.60 -12.47
C ASP A 168 -38.05 -38.25 -12.97
N THR A 169 -38.76 -37.46 -12.15
CA THR A 169 -39.26 -36.12 -12.55
C THR A 169 -38.28 -34.98 -12.26
N VAL A 170 -37.22 -35.21 -11.47
CA VAL A 170 -36.15 -34.21 -11.32
C VAL A 170 -35.14 -34.47 -12.44
N PRO A 171 -34.99 -33.55 -13.42
CA PRO A 171 -34.10 -33.80 -14.54
C PRO A 171 -32.70 -34.14 -14.02
N LYS A 172 -32.13 -35.23 -14.54
CA LYS A 172 -30.68 -35.47 -14.50
C LYS A 172 -30.05 -34.32 -15.27
N ASN A 173 -29.88 -33.17 -14.61
CA ASN A 173 -29.06 -32.10 -15.14
C ASN A 173 -27.68 -32.72 -15.32
N THR A 174 -27.32 -33.02 -16.56
CA THR A 174 -25.93 -33.15 -16.98
C THR A 174 -25.26 -31.89 -16.45
N VAL A 175 -24.44 -32.06 -15.42
CA VAL A 175 -23.77 -30.96 -14.73
C VAL A 175 -22.84 -30.34 -15.76
N ASN A 176 -23.31 -29.33 -16.48
CA ASN A 176 -22.52 -28.66 -17.48
C ASN A 176 -21.57 -27.74 -16.72
N VAL A 177 -20.45 -28.32 -16.28
CA VAL A 177 -19.41 -27.68 -15.48
C VAL A 177 -19.00 -26.34 -16.10
N VAL A 178 -19.00 -26.25 -17.44
CA VAL A 178 -18.68 -25.03 -18.16
C VAL A 178 -19.74 -23.93 -18.00
N GLN A 179 -21.03 -24.24 -18.02
CA GLN A 179 -22.10 -23.25 -17.75
C GLN A 179 -22.14 -22.81 -16.29
N ILE A 180 -21.82 -23.74 -15.39
CA ILE A 180 -21.81 -23.59 -13.92
C ILE A 180 -20.67 -22.67 -13.47
N VAL A 181 -19.47 -22.84 -14.05
CA VAL A 181 -18.30 -21.97 -13.83
C VAL A 181 -18.48 -20.57 -14.44
N LYS A 182 -19.24 -20.44 -15.54
CA LYS A 182 -19.52 -19.15 -16.17
C LYS A 182 -20.44 -18.26 -15.35
N ARG A 183 -21.26 -18.81 -14.44
CA ARG A 183 -22.30 -18.06 -13.72
C ARG A 183 -21.71 -16.94 -12.82
N PRO A 184 -20.72 -17.17 -11.94
CA PRO A 184 -20.14 -16.10 -11.13
C PRO A 184 -19.48 -14.99 -11.97
N LEU A 185 -18.84 -15.36 -13.09
CA LEU A 185 -18.23 -14.38 -14.00
C LEU A 185 -19.29 -13.57 -14.75
N ALA A 186 -20.36 -14.21 -15.20
CA ALA A 186 -21.47 -13.55 -15.85
C ALA A 186 -22.18 -12.58 -14.90
N MET A 187 -22.44 -13.00 -13.65
CA MET A 187 -22.98 -12.13 -12.60
C MET A 187 -22.05 -10.95 -12.33
N LEU A 188 -20.73 -11.17 -12.25
CA LEU A 188 -19.79 -10.09 -12.00
C LEU A 188 -19.75 -9.03 -13.12
N LEU A 189 -19.90 -9.44 -14.38
CA LEU A 189 -19.78 -8.56 -15.54
C LEU A 189 -21.10 -7.93 -16.01
N PHE A 190 -22.22 -8.64 -15.83
CA PHE A 190 -23.50 -8.26 -16.43
C PHE A 190 -24.58 -7.89 -15.40
N GLU A 191 -24.40 -8.19 -14.11
CA GLU A 191 -25.34 -7.77 -13.05
C GLU A 191 -24.79 -6.53 -12.32
N PRO A 192 -25.30 -5.31 -12.60
CA PRO A 192 -24.70 -4.07 -12.11
C PRO A 192 -24.60 -4.00 -10.57
N ILE A 193 -25.61 -4.53 -9.87
CA ILE A 193 -25.65 -4.56 -8.40
C ILE A 193 -24.45 -5.34 -7.85
N ILE A 194 -24.20 -6.55 -8.38
CA ILE A 194 -23.07 -7.37 -7.96
C ILE A 194 -21.75 -6.70 -8.34
N THR A 195 -21.64 -6.14 -9.54
CA THR A 195 -20.43 -5.44 -9.99
C THR A 195 -20.05 -4.31 -9.03
N PHE A 196 -20.95 -3.36 -8.76
CA PHE A 196 -20.64 -2.19 -7.93
C PHE A 196 -20.36 -2.56 -6.46
N THR A 197 -21.18 -3.44 -5.89
CA THR A 197 -20.93 -3.93 -4.52
C THR A 197 -19.62 -4.70 -4.43
N SER A 198 -19.28 -5.51 -5.43
CA SER A 198 -18.02 -6.27 -5.46
C SER A 198 -16.81 -5.37 -5.64
N ILE A 199 -16.87 -4.33 -6.49
CA ILE A 199 -15.80 -3.34 -6.63
C ILE A 199 -15.52 -2.67 -5.29
N TYR A 200 -16.58 -2.27 -4.58
CA TYR A 200 -16.42 -1.56 -3.32
C TYR A 200 -15.89 -2.46 -2.18
N ILE A 201 -16.41 -3.70 -2.07
CA ILE A 201 -15.85 -4.71 -1.15
C ILE A 201 -14.38 -5.00 -1.51
N ALA A 202 -14.06 -5.08 -2.80
CA ALA A 202 -12.71 -5.34 -3.27
C ALA A 202 -11.74 -4.20 -2.94
N LEU A 203 -12.18 -2.94 -3.04
CA LEU A 203 -11.42 -1.78 -2.59
C LEU A 203 -11.16 -1.85 -1.08
N ALA A 204 -12.21 -2.06 -0.28
CA ALA A 204 -12.08 -2.15 1.18
C ALA A 204 -11.14 -3.29 1.60
N TYR A 205 -11.22 -4.45 0.93
CA TYR A 205 -10.34 -5.59 1.16
C TYR A 205 -8.90 -5.31 0.74
N GLY A 206 -8.69 -4.71 -0.43
CA GLY A 206 -7.38 -4.29 -0.91
C GLY A 206 -6.68 -3.35 0.07
N LEU A 207 -7.42 -2.42 0.68
CA LEU A 207 -6.90 -1.52 1.70
C LEU A 207 -6.45 -2.25 2.97
N VAL A 208 -7.12 -3.32 3.41
CA VAL A 208 -6.65 -4.14 4.55
C VAL A 208 -5.31 -4.80 4.25
N PHE A 209 -5.17 -5.38 3.05
CA PHE A 209 -3.90 -5.97 2.63
C PHE A 209 -2.80 -4.94 2.44
N PHE A 210 -3.17 -3.73 2.01
CA PHE A 210 -2.27 -2.59 1.96
C PHE A 210 -1.81 -2.18 3.38
N TYR A 211 -2.71 -2.18 4.37
CA TYR A 211 -2.38 -1.93 5.77
C TYR A 211 -1.38 -2.96 6.34
N PHE A 212 -1.47 -4.24 5.95
CA PHE A 212 -0.49 -5.25 6.33
C PHE A 212 0.94 -4.94 5.87
N GLN A 213 1.09 -4.18 4.78
CA GLN A 213 2.38 -3.71 4.29
C GLN A 213 2.77 -2.36 4.89
N ALA A 214 1.81 -1.46 5.04
CA ALA A 214 2.04 -0.12 5.56
C ALA A 214 2.51 -0.12 7.02
N TYR A 215 1.95 -1.00 7.87
CA TYR A 215 2.26 -1.02 9.30
C TYR A 215 3.73 -1.36 9.58
N PRO A 216 4.32 -2.44 9.01
CA PRO A 216 5.75 -2.66 9.10
C PRO A 216 6.56 -1.45 8.59
N ILE A 217 6.22 -0.88 7.44
CA ILE A 217 6.95 0.29 6.89
C ILE A 217 6.93 1.48 7.87
N ILE A 218 5.78 1.75 8.49
CA ILE A 218 5.60 2.87 9.42
C ILE A 218 6.22 2.59 10.79
N PHE A 219 5.89 1.47 11.42
CA PHE A 219 6.26 1.22 12.81
C PHE A 219 7.69 0.69 12.99
N ASP A 220 8.18 -0.16 12.07
CA ASP A 220 9.59 -0.55 12.03
C ASP A 220 10.45 0.67 11.60
N GLY A 221 10.04 1.34 10.51
CA GLY A 221 10.82 2.45 9.93
C GLY A 221 10.84 3.74 10.75
N VAL A 222 9.67 4.27 11.16
CA VAL A 222 9.57 5.58 11.83
C VAL A 222 9.76 5.46 13.35
N TYR A 223 9.28 4.38 13.96
CA TYR A 223 9.25 4.21 15.42
C TYR A 223 10.25 3.16 15.94
N GLY A 224 10.95 2.43 15.07
CA GLY A 224 11.94 1.43 15.47
C GLY A 224 11.36 0.22 16.19
N PHE A 225 10.10 -0.13 15.91
CA PHE A 225 9.42 -1.26 16.54
C PHE A 225 9.98 -2.59 16.03
N ASP A 226 10.16 -3.54 16.94
CA ASP A 226 10.49 -4.90 16.55
C ASP A 226 9.30 -5.60 15.87
N VAL A 227 9.55 -6.77 15.27
CA VAL A 227 8.51 -7.56 14.57
C VAL A 227 7.36 -7.92 15.50
N GLN A 228 7.62 -8.20 16.78
CA GLN A 228 6.59 -8.60 17.74
C GLN A 228 5.69 -7.41 18.09
N THR A 229 6.25 -6.25 18.46
CA THR A 229 5.45 -5.05 18.77
C THR A 229 4.71 -4.51 17.55
N THR A 230 5.33 -4.53 16.37
CA THR A 230 4.66 -4.19 15.10
C THR A 230 3.45 -5.08 14.84
N SER A 231 3.55 -6.39 15.13
CA SER A 231 2.41 -7.29 14.98
C SER A 231 1.27 -7.00 15.97
N LEU A 232 1.58 -6.54 17.19
CA LEU A 232 0.58 -6.13 18.18
C LEU A 232 -0.15 -4.84 17.77
N ALA A 233 0.46 -3.99 16.93
CA ALA A 233 -0.18 -2.78 16.42
C ALA A 233 -1.45 -3.07 15.59
N PHE A 234 -1.68 -4.31 15.14
CA PHE A 234 -2.93 -4.71 14.48
C PHE A 234 -4.11 -4.98 15.45
N LEU A 235 -3.87 -5.10 16.76
CA LEU A 235 -4.94 -5.36 17.74
C LEU A 235 -6.08 -4.33 17.70
N PRO A 236 -5.82 -3.01 17.62
CA PRO A 236 -6.88 -2.01 17.53
C PRO A 236 -7.75 -2.16 16.29
N VAL A 237 -7.18 -2.60 15.15
CA VAL A 237 -7.97 -2.97 13.95
C VAL A 237 -8.98 -4.05 14.28
N GLY A 238 -8.58 -5.04 15.09
CA GLY A 238 -9.50 -6.07 15.56
C GLY A 238 -10.54 -5.62 16.56
N VAL A 239 -10.18 -4.73 17.49
CA VAL A 239 -11.15 -4.11 18.40
C VAL A 239 -12.20 -3.34 17.60
N GLY A 240 -11.77 -2.57 16.60
CA GLY A 240 -12.64 -1.88 15.65
C GLY A 240 -13.60 -2.83 14.95
N ALA A 241 -13.07 -3.87 14.31
CA ALA A 241 -13.87 -4.86 13.59
C ALA A 241 -14.87 -5.61 14.51
N ALA A 242 -14.46 -5.96 15.74
CA ALA A 242 -15.34 -6.63 16.71
C ALA A 242 -16.50 -5.72 17.16
N SER A 243 -16.24 -4.41 17.30
CA SER A 243 -17.26 -3.45 17.72
C SER A 243 -18.39 -3.27 16.68
N THR A 244 -18.14 -3.60 15.40
CA THR A 244 -19.16 -3.57 14.33
C THR A 244 -20.36 -4.45 14.64
N SER A 245 -20.19 -5.62 15.25
CA SER A 245 -21.30 -6.52 15.58
C SER A 245 -22.30 -5.87 16.53
N LEU A 246 -21.83 -5.07 17.49
CA LEU A 246 -22.70 -4.37 18.45
C LEU A 246 -23.52 -3.28 17.75
N VAL A 247 -22.88 -2.52 16.84
CA VAL A 247 -23.57 -1.48 16.07
C VAL A 247 -24.57 -2.07 15.08
N ALA A 248 -24.23 -3.18 14.42
CA ALA A 248 -25.15 -3.89 13.54
C ALA A 248 -26.39 -4.39 14.30
N LEU A 249 -26.21 -4.97 15.50
CA LEU A 249 -27.32 -5.38 16.36
C LEU A 249 -28.18 -4.19 16.81
N TYR A 250 -27.56 -3.08 17.20
CA TYR A 250 -28.27 -1.86 17.59
C TYR A 250 -29.10 -1.30 16.42
N TRP A 251 -28.54 -1.28 15.21
CA TRP A 251 -29.24 -0.86 14.01
C TRP A 251 -30.45 -1.75 13.72
N ASP A 252 -30.27 -3.08 13.75
CA ASP A 252 -31.34 -4.04 13.49
C ASP A 252 -32.50 -3.87 14.50
N MET A 253 -32.19 -3.68 15.79
CA MET A 253 -33.20 -3.40 16.81
C MET A 253 -33.96 -2.09 16.56
N THR A 254 -33.25 -1.05 16.13
CA THR A 254 -33.83 0.28 15.85
C THR A 254 -34.72 0.22 14.61
N TYR A 255 -34.26 -0.49 13.58
CA TYR A 255 -35.00 -0.72 12.35
C TYR A 255 -36.27 -1.54 12.59
N ASP A 256 -36.20 -2.60 13.40
CA ASP A 256 -37.37 -3.39 13.78
C ASP A 256 -38.43 -2.54 14.50
N LYS A 257 -38.01 -1.65 15.40
CA LYS A 257 -38.92 -0.68 16.05
C LYS A 257 -39.53 0.26 15.02
N ALA A 258 -38.75 0.79 14.08
CA ALA A 258 -39.24 1.67 13.03
C ALA A 258 -40.23 0.98 12.08
N LYS A 259 -39.98 -0.29 11.76
CA LYS A 259 -40.87 -1.15 10.95
C LYS A 259 -42.20 -1.40 11.65
N LYS A 260 -42.19 -1.68 12.96
CA LYS A 260 -43.41 -1.85 13.77
C LYS A 260 -44.25 -0.57 13.84
N HIS A 261 -43.61 0.60 13.87
CA HIS A 261 -44.29 1.90 13.97
C HIS A 261 -44.54 2.55 12.59
N ASN A 262 -44.39 1.80 11.48
CA ASN A 262 -44.58 2.29 10.10
C ASN A 262 -43.94 3.67 9.82
N LYS A 263 -42.71 3.88 10.28
CA LYS A 263 -42.00 5.15 10.05
C LYS A 263 -41.74 5.38 8.55
N PRO A 264 -41.77 6.64 8.07
CA PRO A 264 -41.65 6.96 6.64
C PRO A 264 -40.29 6.62 6.02
N TRP A 265 -39.24 6.51 6.83
CA TRP A 265 -37.89 6.14 6.36
C TRP A 265 -37.66 4.63 6.29
N ARG A 266 -38.71 3.80 6.38
CA ARG A 266 -38.60 2.35 6.23
C ARG A 266 -38.12 2.01 4.82
N PHE A 267 -37.03 1.25 4.73
CA PHE A 267 -36.48 0.77 3.47
C PHE A 267 -37.14 -0.56 3.04
N GLY A 268 -36.87 -0.98 1.81
CA GLY A 268 -37.18 -2.34 1.36
C GLY A 268 -36.51 -3.41 2.24
N ALA A 269 -36.94 -4.68 2.11
CA ALA A 269 -36.45 -5.77 2.95
C ALA A 269 -34.91 -5.93 2.91
N GLU A 270 -34.27 -5.56 1.80
CA GLU A 270 -32.82 -5.69 1.59
C GLU A 270 -32.08 -4.35 1.80
N LEU A 271 -32.70 -3.22 1.41
CA LEU A 271 -32.10 -1.89 1.41
C LEU A 271 -31.76 -1.35 2.81
N HIS A 272 -32.37 -1.89 3.87
CA HIS A 272 -32.11 -1.46 5.24
C HIS A 272 -30.68 -1.72 5.74
N ARG A 273 -29.90 -2.53 5.00
CA ARG A 273 -28.49 -2.82 5.33
C ARG A 273 -27.55 -1.69 4.92
N LEU A 274 -27.87 -0.96 3.84
CA LEU A 274 -26.98 0.03 3.20
C LEU A 274 -26.60 1.26 4.05
N PRO A 275 -27.45 1.83 4.92
CA PRO A 275 -27.10 3.04 5.66
C PRO A 275 -25.86 2.87 6.56
N ILE A 276 -25.67 1.69 7.14
CA ILE A 276 -24.49 1.42 7.99
C ILE A 276 -23.21 1.40 7.14
N SER A 277 -23.26 0.86 5.92
CA SER A 277 -22.09 0.91 5.01
C SER A 277 -21.69 2.33 4.60
N CYS A 278 -22.63 3.27 4.49
CA CYS A 278 -22.30 4.67 4.23
C CYS A 278 -21.51 5.29 5.38
N LEU A 279 -21.86 4.98 6.63
CA LEU A 279 -21.06 5.37 7.80
C LEU A 279 -19.67 4.73 7.75
N GLY A 280 -19.61 3.43 7.43
CA GLY A 280 -18.36 2.71 7.29
C GLY A 280 -17.43 3.34 6.25
N ALA A 281 -17.98 3.84 5.14
CA ALA A 281 -17.23 4.53 4.08
C ALA A 281 -16.49 5.77 4.59
N VAL A 282 -17.20 6.65 5.28
CA VAL A 282 -16.63 7.90 5.82
C VAL A 282 -15.53 7.59 6.83
N LEU A 283 -15.76 6.62 7.72
CA LEU A 283 -14.80 6.24 8.75
C LEU A 283 -13.56 5.55 8.17
N LEU A 284 -13.73 4.71 7.15
CA LEU A 284 -12.61 4.07 6.44
C LEU A 284 -11.68 5.11 5.80
N THR A 285 -12.26 6.11 5.12
CA THR A 285 -11.48 7.21 4.53
C THR A 285 -10.82 8.07 5.60
N ALA A 286 -11.58 8.52 6.62
CA ALA A 286 -11.07 9.36 7.69
C ALA A 286 -9.91 8.69 8.46
N SER A 287 -10.02 7.39 8.75
CA SER A 287 -8.94 6.63 9.42
C SER A 287 -7.67 6.54 8.58
N SER A 288 -7.78 6.43 7.25
CA SER A 288 -6.62 6.39 6.35
C SER A 288 -5.87 7.72 6.32
N PHE A 289 -6.60 8.84 6.28
CA PHE A 289 -6.00 10.18 6.41
C PHE A 289 -5.39 10.40 7.81
N TRP A 290 -6.06 9.91 8.86
CA TRP A 290 -5.54 9.98 10.23
C TRP A 290 -4.21 9.23 10.32
N LEU A 291 -4.13 7.98 9.87
CA LEU A 291 -2.89 7.21 9.88
C LEU A 291 -1.78 7.96 9.12
N ALA A 292 -2.06 8.41 7.90
CA ALA A 292 -1.07 9.12 7.08
C ALA A 292 -0.55 10.39 7.76
N TRP A 293 -1.44 11.20 8.36
CA TRP A 293 -1.07 12.46 9.01
C TRP A 293 -0.30 12.28 10.34
N THR A 294 -0.55 11.17 11.04
CA THR A 294 0.02 10.92 12.39
C THR A 294 1.20 9.97 12.39
N SER A 295 1.55 9.39 11.25
CA SER A 295 2.74 8.57 11.07
C SER A 295 4.00 9.43 10.94
N ARG A 296 4.35 10.15 12.01
CA ARG A 296 5.53 11.03 12.09
C ARG A 296 6.24 10.85 13.42
N SER A 297 7.56 10.92 13.44
CA SER A 297 8.37 10.73 14.66
C SER A 297 8.06 11.73 15.77
N ALA A 298 7.52 12.91 15.44
CA ALA A 298 7.07 13.91 16.42
C ALA A 298 5.78 13.54 17.17
N VAL A 299 4.98 12.59 16.66
CA VAL A 299 3.72 12.17 17.29
C VAL A 299 3.94 10.86 18.02
N HIS A 300 3.36 10.73 19.21
CA HIS A 300 3.44 9.50 19.97
C HIS A 300 2.80 8.33 19.21
N TRP A 301 3.51 7.20 19.09
CA TRP A 301 3.11 6.00 18.33
C TRP A 301 1.68 5.50 18.62
N ALA A 302 1.15 5.76 19.81
CA ALA A 302 -0.21 5.37 20.19
C ALA A 302 -1.29 6.03 19.31
N VAL A 303 -1.04 7.24 18.79
CA VAL A 303 -1.99 7.99 17.97
C VAL A 303 -2.22 7.35 16.60
N PRO A 304 -1.19 7.04 15.78
CA PRO A 304 -1.40 6.31 14.53
C PRO A 304 -1.94 4.90 14.77
N ILE A 305 -1.56 4.22 15.86
CA ILE A 305 -2.13 2.90 16.22
C ILE A 305 -3.64 3.00 16.51
N ALA A 306 -4.09 4.07 17.18
CA ALA A 306 -5.51 4.28 17.48
C ALA A 306 -6.38 4.46 16.23
N SER A 307 -5.82 4.97 15.12
CA SER A 307 -6.52 5.06 13.84
C SER A 307 -6.99 3.68 13.34
N GLY A 308 -6.29 2.62 13.73
CA GLY A 308 -6.64 1.23 13.43
C GLY A 308 -8.04 0.84 13.93
N VAL A 309 -8.50 1.38 15.07
CA VAL A 309 -9.86 1.11 15.59
C VAL A 309 -10.91 1.61 14.61
N VAL A 310 -10.76 2.85 14.13
CA VAL A 310 -11.71 3.47 13.20
C VAL A 310 -11.66 2.78 11.85
N PHE A 311 -10.45 2.42 11.40
CA PHE A 311 -10.25 1.66 10.16
C PHE A 311 -10.95 0.30 10.21
N GLY A 312 -10.69 -0.49 11.26
CA GLY A 312 -11.27 -1.81 11.45
C GLY A 312 -12.79 -1.76 11.52
N PHE A 313 -13.35 -0.78 12.24
CA PHE A 313 -14.79 -0.56 12.30
C PHE A 313 -15.39 -0.21 10.92
N GLY A 314 -14.77 0.74 10.20
CA GLY A 314 -15.25 1.18 8.88
C GLY A 314 -15.21 0.06 7.85
N TYR A 315 -14.08 -0.62 7.74
CA TYR A 315 -13.86 -1.77 6.87
C TYR A 315 -14.88 -2.88 7.14
N GLN A 316 -15.03 -3.29 8.41
CA GLN A 316 -15.87 -4.43 8.75
C GLN A 316 -17.35 -4.12 8.53
N THR A 317 -17.77 -2.88 8.79
CA THR A 317 -19.13 -2.43 8.57
C THR A 317 -19.54 -2.53 7.10
N ILE A 318 -18.64 -2.11 6.19
CA ILE A 318 -18.84 -2.24 4.75
C ILE A 318 -18.98 -3.72 4.36
N PHE A 319 -18.08 -4.56 4.87
CA PHE A 319 -18.04 -5.99 4.59
C PHE A 319 -19.33 -6.72 5.00
N VAL A 320 -19.72 -6.57 6.27
CA VAL A 320 -20.92 -7.21 6.83
C VAL A 320 -22.17 -6.74 6.09
N SER A 321 -22.31 -5.42 5.88
CA SER A 321 -23.49 -4.84 5.24
C SER A 321 -23.69 -5.36 3.81
N LEU A 322 -22.66 -5.25 2.97
CA LEU A 322 -22.80 -5.55 1.55
C LEU A 322 -22.85 -7.05 1.25
N LEU A 323 -22.10 -7.89 1.97
CA LEU A 323 -22.18 -9.34 1.80
C LEU A 323 -23.53 -9.90 2.27
N THR A 324 -24.09 -9.34 3.35
CA THR A 324 -25.44 -9.70 3.80
C THR A 324 -26.49 -9.24 2.79
N TYR A 325 -26.36 -8.03 2.25
CA TYR A 325 -27.24 -7.52 1.19
C TYR A 325 -27.22 -8.42 -0.06
N VAL A 326 -26.04 -8.81 -0.56
CA VAL A 326 -25.91 -9.71 -1.72
C VAL A 326 -26.52 -11.08 -1.44
N THR A 327 -26.32 -11.61 -0.24
CA THR A 327 -26.91 -12.90 0.16
C THR A 327 -28.44 -12.82 0.20
N ASP A 328 -28.97 -11.71 0.72
CA ASP A 328 -30.41 -11.52 0.86
C ASP A 328 -31.11 -11.33 -0.49
N ALA A 329 -30.50 -10.60 -1.40
CA ALA A 329 -31.02 -10.31 -2.75
C ALA A 329 -31.06 -11.54 -3.66
N TYR A 330 -30.02 -12.38 -3.64
CA TYR A 330 -29.88 -13.47 -4.61
C TYR A 330 -30.30 -14.86 -4.10
N LYS A 331 -30.55 -15.04 -2.79
CA LYS A 331 -31.09 -16.25 -2.13
C LYS A 331 -30.55 -17.58 -2.70
N ILE A 332 -31.26 -18.19 -3.65
CA ILE A 332 -30.91 -19.47 -4.30
C ILE A 332 -29.54 -19.40 -4.97
N TYR A 333 -29.19 -18.24 -5.53
CA TYR A 333 -27.90 -17.98 -6.19
C TYR A 333 -26.92 -17.19 -5.32
N SER A 334 -27.15 -17.13 -4.00
CA SER A 334 -26.30 -16.39 -3.05
C SER A 334 -24.85 -16.87 -3.07
N ALA A 335 -24.60 -18.18 -3.18
CA ALA A 335 -23.25 -18.72 -3.27
C ALA A 335 -22.52 -18.19 -4.52
N SER A 336 -23.17 -18.23 -5.68
CA SER A 336 -22.63 -17.69 -6.94
C SER A 336 -22.36 -16.19 -6.88
N ALA A 337 -23.23 -15.40 -6.24
CA ALA A 337 -23.04 -13.96 -6.07
C ALA A 337 -21.89 -13.63 -5.08
N LEU A 338 -21.77 -14.38 -3.98
CA LEU A 338 -20.64 -14.28 -3.06
C LEU A 338 -19.32 -14.66 -3.74
N ALA A 339 -19.33 -15.67 -4.61
CA ALA A 339 -18.18 -16.05 -5.41
C ALA A 339 -17.68 -14.91 -6.31
N SER A 340 -18.58 -14.16 -6.96
CA SER A 340 -18.23 -12.97 -7.74
C SER A 340 -17.47 -11.93 -6.90
N SER A 341 -17.94 -11.68 -5.67
CA SER A 341 -17.27 -10.77 -4.73
C SER A 341 -15.90 -11.29 -4.29
N VAL A 342 -15.79 -12.60 -3.97
CA VAL A 342 -14.50 -13.24 -3.61
C VAL A 342 -13.48 -13.13 -4.74
N ILE A 343 -13.88 -13.37 -5.97
CA ILE A 343 -13.01 -13.26 -7.14
C ILE A 343 -12.45 -11.86 -7.25
N LEU A 344 -13.32 -10.84 -7.30
CA LEU A 344 -12.87 -9.47 -7.52
C LEU A 344 -12.03 -8.93 -6.36
N ARG A 345 -12.41 -9.22 -5.11
CA ARG A 345 -11.61 -8.78 -3.95
C ARG A 345 -10.27 -9.48 -3.87
N SER A 346 -10.17 -10.73 -4.30
CA SER A 346 -8.89 -11.46 -4.28
C SER A 346 -7.93 -10.96 -5.35
N VAL A 347 -8.43 -10.49 -6.51
CA VAL A 347 -7.62 -9.77 -7.50
C VAL A 347 -6.98 -8.52 -6.89
N LEU A 348 -7.78 -7.64 -6.29
CA LEU A 348 -7.23 -6.42 -5.67
C LEU A 348 -6.33 -6.73 -4.47
N GLY A 349 -6.70 -7.70 -3.62
CA GLY A 349 -5.86 -8.13 -2.51
C GLY A 349 -4.54 -8.75 -2.93
N ALA A 350 -4.45 -9.40 -4.09
CA ALA A 350 -3.22 -9.98 -4.62
C ALA A 350 -2.28 -8.93 -5.24
N LEU A 351 -2.87 -7.90 -5.88
CA LEU A 351 -2.14 -6.90 -6.66
C LEU A 351 -1.73 -5.68 -5.84
N LEU A 352 -2.58 -5.13 -4.96
CA LEU A 352 -2.27 -3.92 -4.19
C LEU A 352 -1.01 -4.04 -3.32
N PRO A 353 -0.79 -5.14 -2.59
CA PRO A 353 0.42 -5.30 -1.77
C PRO A 353 1.72 -5.29 -2.58
N LEU A 354 1.69 -5.73 -3.84
CA LEU A 354 2.84 -5.70 -4.73
C LEU A 354 3.24 -4.26 -5.08
N ALA A 355 2.26 -3.36 -5.18
CA ALA A 355 2.49 -1.94 -5.44
C ALA A 355 2.88 -1.14 -4.19
N ALA A 356 2.61 -1.64 -2.99
CA ALA A 356 2.76 -0.87 -1.75
C ALA A 356 4.19 -0.36 -1.52
N LYS A 357 5.19 -1.24 -1.53
CA LYS A 357 6.58 -0.86 -1.24
C LYS A 357 7.16 0.12 -2.29
N PRO A 358 7.06 -0.12 -3.62
CA PRO A 358 7.50 0.86 -4.62
C PRO A 358 6.77 2.21 -4.50
N MET A 359 5.49 2.18 -4.14
CA MET A 359 4.71 3.39 -3.93
C MET A 359 5.22 4.20 -2.72
N TYR A 360 5.50 3.55 -1.59
CA TYR A 360 6.09 4.21 -0.41
C TYR A 360 7.52 4.71 -0.69
N GLU A 361 8.33 3.96 -1.42
CA GLU A 361 9.69 4.40 -1.79
C GLU A 361 9.65 5.62 -2.74
N THR A 362 8.69 5.68 -3.66
CA THR A 362 8.59 6.79 -4.61
C THR A 362 7.91 8.02 -4.01
N LEU A 363 6.85 7.83 -3.21
CA LEU A 363 6.07 8.92 -2.61
C LEU A 363 6.63 9.38 -1.26
N GLY A 364 7.28 8.48 -0.50
CA GLY A 364 7.88 8.74 0.81
C GLY A 364 9.28 9.34 0.76
N GLN A 365 9.88 9.52 -0.43
CA GLN A 365 11.12 10.28 -0.60
C GLN A 365 10.91 11.80 -0.70
N ALA A 366 9.67 12.28 -0.55
CA ALA A 366 9.40 13.71 -0.46
C ALA A 366 9.99 14.27 0.85
N VAL A 367 11.26 14.68 0.79
CA VAL A 367 11.94 15.36 1.89
C VAL A 367 11.19 16.66 2.16
N ALA A 368 10.45 16.71 3.27
CA ALA A 368 9.78 17.91 3.72
C ALA A 368 10.79 18.80 4.47
N VAL A 369 11.79 19.32 3.75
CA VAL A 369 12.65 20.40 4.24
C VAL A 369 11.84 21.68 4.23
N ILE A 370 11.76 22.36 5.38
CA ILE A 370 11.16 23.68 5.49
C ILE A 370 12.24 24.70 5.15
N ILE A 371 12.13 25.32 3.98
CA ILE A 371 12.99 26.44 3.60
C ILE A 371 12.34 27.73 4.11
N PRO A 372 13.04 28.55 4.91
CA PRO A 372 12.51 29.83 5.36
C PRO A 372 12.28 30.77 4.17
N GLU A 373 11.29 31.65 4.28
CA GLU A 373 10.97 32.66 3.26
C GLU A 373 12.17 33.55 2.94
N GLU A 374 12.97 33.88 3.95
CA GLU A 374 14.26 34.55 3.81
C GLU A 374 15.40 33.60 4.19
N VAL A 375 16.18 33.18 3.19
CA VAL A 375 17.37 32.36 3.41
C VAL A 375 18.57 33.27 3.73
N PRO A 376 19.27 33.10 4.86
CA PRO A 376 20.41 33.96 5.19
C PRO A 376 21.60 33.71 4.25
N PRO A 377 22.44 34.74 3.99
CA PRO A 377 23.67 34.54 3.22
C PRO A 377 24.66 33.65 3.98
N ILE A 378 25.38 32.80 3.25
CA ILE A 378 26.39 31.90 3.80
C ILE A 378 27.76 32.53 3.60
N HIS A 379 28.49 32.74 4.69
CA HIS A 379 29.85 33.26 4.67
C HIS A 379 30.85 32.11 4.82
N THR A 380 31.74 31.94 3.85
CA THR A 380 32.88 31.02 3.96
C THR A 380 34.16 31.82 4.19
N GLU A 381 35.34 31.18 4.14
CA GLU A 381 36.63 31.86 4.29
C GLU A 381 36.81 32.92 3.19
N ARG A 382 36.66 32.52 1.92
CA ARG A 382 36.94 33.34 0.74
C ARG A 382 35.69 33.80 -0.01
N LEU A 383 34.52 33.22 0.25
CA LEU A 383 33.30 33.45 -0.52
C LEU A 383 32.16 34.00 0.34
N LEU A 384 31.29 34.74 -0.32
CA LEU A 384 29.95 35.10 0.10
C LEU A 384 28.97 34.38 -0.82
N LEU A 385 28.11 33.52 -0.26
CA LEU A 385 27.02 32.89 -0.99
C LEU A 385 25.73 33.61 -0.62
N ARG A 386 25.20 34.40 -1.55
CA ARG A 386 23.95 35.15 -1.36
C ARG A 386 22.81 34.44 -2.10
N PRO A 387 21.59 34.36 -1.55
CA PRO A 387 20.44 33.85 -2.28
C PRO A 387 20.25 34.57 -3.63
N LEU A 388 19.97 33.81 -4.67
CA LEU A 388 19.77 34.31 -6.03
C LEU A 388 18.51 35.19 -6.10
N ARG A 389 18.65 36.42 -6.60
CA ARG A 389 17.51 37.31 -6.88
C ARG A 389 17.05 37.06 -8.31
N ILE A 390 15.83 36.52 -8.45
CA ILE A 390 15.30 36.06 -9.74
C ILE A 390 14.93 37.24 -10.67
N ASP A 391 14.50 38.36 -10.09
CA ASP A 391 14.01 39.55 -10.77
C ASP A 391 15.09 40.62 -11.02
N ASN A 392 16.30 40.41 -10.50
CA ASN A 392 17.41 41.36 -10.57
C ASN A 392 18.28 41.17 -11.83
N ASP A 393 18.52 42.27 -12.56
CA ASP A 393 19.26 42.27 -13.82
C ASP A 393 20.77 42.04 -13.63
N GLU A 394 21.35 42.40 -12.48
CA GLU A 394 22.76 42.14 -12.15
C GLU A 394 23.02 40.65 -11.95
N ASP A 395 22.11 39.95 -11.26
CA ASP A 395 22.19 38.50 -11.06
C ASP A 395 22.03 37.75 -12.39
N ALA A 396 21.12 38.21 -13.24
CA ALA A 396 20.93 37.68 -14.58
C ALA A 396 22.18 37.92 -15.45
N ALA A 397 22.77 39.12 -15.42
CA ALA A 397 24.01 39.43 -16.16
C ALA A 397 25.21 38.61 -15.66
N GLY A 398 25.34 38.42 -14.35
CA GLY A 398 26.37 37.59 -13.74
C GLY A 398 26.26 36.13 -14.17
N ILE A 399 25.05 35.55 -14.12
CA ILE A 399 24.81 34.18 -14.59
C ILE A 399 24.99 34.07 -16.11
N PHE A 400 24.55 35.07 -16.87
CA PHE A 400 24.72 35.14 -18.32
C PHE A 400 26.21 35.10 -18.71
N SER A 401 27.08 35.80 -17.98
CA SER A 401 28.54 35.76 -18.23
C SER A 401 29.15 34.35 -18.12
N ILE A 402 28.47 33.45 -17.41
CA ILE A 402 28.87 32.05 -17.23
C ILE A 402 28.20 31.17 -18.29
N ARG A 403 26.88 31.31 -18.47
CA ARG A 403 26.06 30.47 -19.36
C ARG A 403 26.12 30.85 -20.84
N SER A 404 26.66 32.01 -21.19
CA SER A 404 26.94 32.39 -22.58
C SER A 404 28.16 31.67 -23.16
N ARG A 405 28.98 31.04 -22.32
CA ARG A 405 30.20 30.38 -22.75
C ARG A 405 29.98 28.91 -23.05
N GLN A 406 30.43 28.48 -24.23
CA GLN A 406 30.31 27.09 -24.67
C GLN A 406 31.05 26.10 -23.74
N ASP A 407 32.25 26.48 -23.28
CA ASP A 407 33.08 25.65 -22.40
C ASP A 407 32.41 25.29 -21.06
N VAL A 408 31.47 26.11 -20.59
CA VAL A 408 30.66 25.82 -19.40
C VAL A 408 29.42 25.01 -19.77
N VAL A 409 28.73 25.40 -20.83
CA VAL A 409 27.45 24.82 -21.27
C VAL A 409 27.57 23.38 -21.72
N ASP A 410 28.72 22.97 -22.25
CA ASP A 410 29.01 21.58 -22.61
C ASP A 410 28.81 20.60 -21.42
N TRP A 411 28.94 21.13 -20.19
CA TRP A 411 28.76 20.41 -18.93
C TRP A 411 27.43 20.67 -18.21
N LEU A 412 26.57 21.52 -18.76
CA LEU A 412 25.27 21.86 -18.18
C LEU A 412 24.14 21.22 -18.98
N TRP A 413 23.02 20.95 -18.32
CA TRP A 413 21.76 20.59 -18.97
C TRP A 413 20.72 21.72 -18.82
N PRO A 414 20.14 22.21 -19.93
CA PRO A 414 20.40 21.87 -21.33
C PRO A 414 21.73 22.45 -21.87
N ARG A 415 22.33 21.77 -22.87
CA ARG A 415 23.56 22.17 -23.58
C ARG A 415 23.35 23.31 -24.59
N ALA A 416 22.57 24.31 -24.22
CA ALA A 416 22.31 25.49 -25.03
C ALA A 416 22.87 26.72 -24.30
N ALA A 417 23.76 27.45 -24.97
CA ALA A 417 24.31 28.68 -24.44
C ALA A 417 23.24 29.77 -24.51
N ASP A 418 23.09 30.51 -23.41
CA ASP A 418 22.13 31.62 -23.39
C ASP A 418 22.69 32.73 -24.30
N THR A 419 21.85 33.30 -25.18
CA THR A 419 22.26 34.31 -26.17
C THR A 419 22.08 35.74 -25.67
N THR A 420 21.13 35.95 -24.77
CA THR A 420 20.78 37.26 -24.19
C THR A 420 20.57 37.16 -22.67
N VAL A 421 20.69 38.28 -21.97
CA VAL A 421 20.45 38.34 -20.51
C VAL A 421 18.98 38.06 -20.21
N GLU A 422 18.07 38.46 -21.10
CA GLU A 422 16.64 38.21 -21.03
C GLU A 422 16.32 36.71 -21.12
N GLU A 423 17.04 35.96 -21.97
CA GLU A 423 16.93 34.50 -22.05
C GLU A 423 17.41 33.83 -20.77
N THR A 424 18.54 34.28 -20.19
CA THR A 424 18.99 33.83 -18.87
C THR A 424 17.96 34.13 -17.78
N LYS A 425 17.35 35.32 -17.80
CA LYS A 425 16.30 35.72 -16.87
C LYS A 425 15.05 34.84 -17.02
N ALA A 426 14.65 34.51 -18.25
CA ALA A 426 13.57 33.57 -18.53
C ALA A 426 13.90 32.15 -18.04
N HIS A 427 15.14 31.67 -18.22
CA HIS A 427 15.62 30.40 -17.67
C HIS A 427 15.70 30.38 -16.14
N MET A 428 15.98 31.53 -15.52
CA MET A 428 15.88 31.73 -14.08
C MET A 428 14.44 31.58 -13.61
N MET A 429 13.49 32.27 -14.26
CA MET A 429 12.07 32.26 -13.92
C MET A 429 11.37 30.91 -14.18
N LYS A 430 11.74 30.17 -15.23
CA LYS A 430 11.10 28.88 -15.59
C LYS A 430 11.21 27.81 -14.50
N LYS A 431 12.16 27.95 -13.57
CA LYS A 431 12.42 27.01 -12.46
C LYS A 431 12.01 27.57 -11.09
N VAL A 432 11.16 28.59 -11.05
CA VAL A 432 10.64 29.18 -9.80
C VAL A 432 9.23 28.70 -9.60
N PHE A 433 9.08 27.60 -8.86
CA PHE A 433 7.78 27.17 -8.37
C PHE A 433 7.41 28.10 -7.21
N LYS A 434 6.44 29.00 -7.43
CA LYS A 434 5.88 29.87 -6.37
C LYS A 434 4.79 29.18 -5.56
N ASP A 435 4.16 28.13 -6.10
CA ASP A 435 3.14 27.33 -5.42
C ASP A 435 3.72 25.96 -5.00
N PRO A 436 3.63 25.56 -3.72
CA PRO A 436 4.08 24.25 -3.23
C PRO A 436 3.30 23.04 -3.77
N ASP A 437 2.16 23.27 -4.44
CA ASP A 437 1.10 22.28 -4.61
C ASP A 437 1.22 21.36 -5.85
N ALA A 438 2.32 21.42 -6.60
CA ALA A 438 2.60 20.45 -7.65
C ALA A 438 3.93 19.74 -7.41
N ALA A 439 3.86 18.58 -6.74
CA ALA A 439 4.92 17.60 -6.61
C ALA A 439 6.16 17.95 -5.77
N GLY A 440 6.06 18.82 -4.75
CA GLY A 440 7.16 19.05 -3.79
C GLY A 440 8.44 19.57 -4.43
N ALA A 441 8.35 20.18 -5.62
CA ALA A 441 9.49 20.80 -6.28
C ALA A 441 9.70 22.20 -5.70
N VAL A 442 10.70 22.33 -4.82
CA VAL A 442 11.23 23.65 -4.47
C VAL A 442 11.95 24.17 -5.70
N GLY A 443 11.43 25.27 -6.26
CA GLY A 443 12.11 26.01 -7.31
C GLY A 443 13.46 26.53 -6.83
N ARG A 444 14.04 27.51 -7.51
CA ARG A 444 15.34 28.12 -7.12
C ARG A 444 15.36 28.85 -5.74
N LEU A 445 14.47 28.52 -4.80
CA LEU A 445 14.36 29.09 -3.45
C LEU A 445 15.60 28.80 -2.58
N PHE A 446 16.26 27.65 -2.75
CA PHE A 446 17.53 27.33 -2.07
C PHE A 446 18.71 27.33 -3.05
N PHE A 447 18.85 28.43 -3.79
CA PHE A 447 19.89 28.64 -4.79
C PHE A 447 20.65 29.93 -4.53
N PHE A 448 21.98 29.88 -4.62
CA PHE A 448 22.88 30.97 -4.25
C PHE A 448 23.77 31.39 -5.42
N VAL A 449 24.08 32.68 -5.49
CA VAL A 449 25.19 33.20 -6.30
C VAL A 449 26.48 33.13 -5.49
N ILE A 450 27.59 32.85 -6.16
CA ILE A 450 28.92 32.76 -5.57
C ILE A 450 29.65 34.08 -5.85
N ILE A 451 30.00 34.81 -4.79
CA ILE A 451 30.72 36.08 -4.86
C ILE A 451 32.00 35.94 -4.05
N PRO A 452 33.18 36.19 -4.62
CA PRO A 452 34.42 36.12 -3.87
C PRO A 452 34.63 37.43 -3.08
N LYS A 453 35.09 37.33 -1.82
CA LYS A 453 35.18 38.51 -0.93
C LYS A 453 36.16 39.59 -1.41
N ASN A 454 37.10 39.23 -2.29
CA ASN A 454 38.05 40.16 -2.90
C ASN A 454 37.48 40.91 -4.12
N GLU A 455 36.37 40.45 -4.71
CA GLU A 455 35.68 41.07 -5.84
C GLU A 455 34.16 41.07 -5.55
N PRO A 456 33.67 41.93 -4.61
CA PRO A 456 32.30 41.87 -4.12
C PRO A 456 31.22 42.14 -5.18
N ASP A 457 31.57 42.82 -6.27
CA ASP A 457 30.65 43.17 -7.36
C ASP A 457 30.58 42.08 -8.45
N ARG A 458 31.32 40.97 -8.30
CA ARG A 458 31.45 39.95 -9.34
C ARG A 458 30.85 38.62 -8.93
N ILE A 459 29.85 38.17 -9.69
CA ILE A 459 29.31 36.82 -9.59
C ILE A 459 30.21 35.87 -10.39
N ILE A 460 30.82 34.91 -9.70
CA ILE A 460 31.75 33.94 -10.32
C ILE A 460 31.12 32.56 -10.52
N GLY A 461 29.91 32.33 -10.00
CA GLY A 461 29.23 31.05 -10.05
C GLY A 461 27.84 31.08 -9.45
N SER A 462 27.15 29.95 -9.53
CA SER A 462 25.87 29.72 -8.87
C SER A 462 25.78 28.27 -8.40
N LEU A 463 25.18 28.02 -7.24
CA LEU A 463 25.10 26.71 -6.61
C LEU A 463 23.84 26.61 -5.75
N GLY A 464 23.21 25.44 -5.70
CA GLY A 464 22.14 25.16 -4.76
C GLY A 464 21.49 23.80 -4.98
N VAL A 465 20.32 23.62 -4.38
CA VAL A 465 19.50 22.41 -4.54
C VAL A 465 18.42 22.66 -5.58
N ASN A 466 18.44 21.89 -6.67
CA ASN A 466 17.66 22.13 -7.90
C ASN A 466 16.30 21.43 -7.96
N SER A 467 16.14 20.34 -7.21
CA SER A 467 14.88 19.63 -7.05
C SER A 467 14.83 19.11 -5.63
N LEU A 468 13.64 19.03 -5.02
CA LEU A 468 13.37 18.40 -3.72
C LEU A 468 12.71 17.02 -3.86
N SER A 469 12.08 16.75 -5.01
CA SER A 469 11.27 15.55 -5.26
C SER A 469 11.58 14.99 -6.65
N PRO A 470 11.76 13.66 -6.81
CA PRO A 470 11.73 12.65 -5.75
C PRO A 470 12.98 12.67 -4.86
N ALA A 471 14.01 13.48 -5.17
CA ALA A 471 15.25 13.50 -4.42
C ALA A 471 15.94 14.88 -4.43
N PRO A 472 16.43 15.39 -3.28
CA PRO A 472 17.14 16.65 -3.20
C PRO A 472 18.47 16.58 -3.97
N SER A 473 18.61 17.34 -5.06
CA SER A 473 19.81 17.27 -5.92
C SER A 473 20.58 18.57 -5.99
N VAL A 474 21.89 18.52 -5.75
CA VAL A 474 22.77 19.68 -5.87
C VAL A 474 23.20 19.89 -7.31
N GLY A 475 23.21 21.14 -7.75
CA GLY A 475 23.90 21.54 -8.97
C GLY A 475 24.57 22.89 -8.84
N TYR A 476 25.65 23.07 -9.60
CA TYR A 476 26.38 24.32 -9.65
C TYR A 476 26.97 24.58 -11.04
N ALA A 477 27.28 25.84 -11.27
CA ALA A 477 28.04 26.33 -12.41
C ALA A 477 29.05 27.36 -11.92
N MET A 478 30.22 27.42 -12.55
CA MET A 478 31.29 28.36 -12.15
C MET A 478 32.04 28.85 -13.38
N HIS A 479 32.45 30.11 -13.35
CA HIS A 479 33.21 30.72 -14.43
C HIS A 479 34.59 30.03 -14.58
N PRO A 480 35.05 29.74 -15.82
CA PRO A 480 36.28 28.96 -16.07
C PRO A 480 37.55 29.50 -15.44
N SER A 481 37.67 30.83 -15.29
CA SER A 481 38.84 31.46 -14.65
C SER A 481 39.07 31.04 -13.20
N TYR A 482 38.05 30.49 -12.53
CA TYR A 482 38.09 30.06 -11.12
C TYR A 482 38.14 28.53 -10.96
N TRP A 483 38.15 27.77 -12.06
CA TRP A 483 38.29 26.31 -12.01
C TRP A 483 39.63 25.88 -11.40
N GLY A 484 39.63 24.77 -10.66
CA GLY A 484 40.84 24.22 -10.04
C GLY A 484 41.37 24.97 -8.81
N ARG A 485 40.79 26.12 -8.43
CA ARG A 485 41.26 26.95 -7.29
C ARG A 485 40.61 26.61 -5.94
N GLY A 486 39.76 25.59 -5.90
CA GLY A 486 39.07 25.13 -4.69
C GLY A 486 37.78 25.88 -4.33
N TYR A 487 37.42 26.94 -5.06
CA TYR A 487 36.19 27.73 -4.79
C TYR A 487 34.92 26.90 -4.87
N ALA A 488 34.79 26.01 -5.87
CA ALA A 488 33.61 25.15 -6.00
C ALA A 488 33.46 24.18 -4.81
N SER A 489 34.56 23.61 -4.32
CA SER A 489 34.54 22.73 -3.14
C SER A 489 34.16 23.48 -1.87
N GLU A 490 34.66 24.71 -1.70
CA GLU A 490 34.35 25.56 -0.55
C GLU A 490 32.89 26.02 -0.55
N ALA A 491 32.38 26.47 -1.71
CA ALA A 491 30.98 26.86 -1.86
C ALA A 491 30.04 25.68 -1.59
N LEU A 492 30.34 24.51 -2.16
CA LEU A 492 29.57 23.29 -1.96
C LEU A 492 29.51 22.89 -0.49
N ARG A 493 30.63 22.96 0.24
CA ARG A 493 30.66 22.70 1.69
C ARG A 493 29.76 23.63 2.47
N GLY A 494 29.77 24.93 2.14
CA GLY A 494 28.90 25.92 2.78
C GLY A 494 27.42 25.63 2.57
N VAL A 495 27.02 25.27 1.35
CA VAL A 495 25.62 24.92 1.03
C VAL A 495 25.19 23.62 1.70
N ILE A 496 26.07 22.60 1.77
CA ILE A 496 25.79 21.34 2.48
C ILE A 496 25.57 21.60 3.97
N ASP A 497 26.45 22.39 4.61
CA ASP A 497 26.31 22.74 6.04
C ASP A 497 25.01 23.53 6.30
N ALA A 498 24.69 24.49 5.44
CA ALA A 498 23.44 25.23 5.52
C ALA A 498 22.21 24.35 5.28
N TRP A 499 22.28 23.43 4.30
CA TRP A 499 21.24 22.46 4.01
C TRP A 499 20.91 21.67 5.27
N TRP A 500 21.91 21.03 5.89
CA TRP A 500 21.73 20.21 7.09
C TRP A 500 21.27 20.99 8.33
N LYS A 501 21.30 22.32 8.32
CA LYS A 501 20.76 23.17 9.40
C LYS A 501 19.30 23.60 9.23
N LEU A 502 18.69 23.40 8.07
CA LEU A 502 17.29 23.78 7.83
C LEU A 502 16.31 23.06 8.78
N PRO A 503 15.15 23.67 9.12
CA PRO A 503 14.11 22.94 9.83
C PRO A 503 13.53 21.83 8.94
N ARG A 504 13.33 20.63 9.49
CA ARG A 504 12.72 19.49 8.79
C ARG A 504 11.36 19.23 9.39
N VAL A 505 10.40 18.84 8.55
CA VAL A 505 9.22 18.13 9.06
C VAL A 505 9.70 16.74 9.45
N ASP A 506 9.95 16.54 10.74
CA ASP A 506 10.26 15.23 11.30
C ASP A 506 9.12 14.25 10.94
N GLY A 507 9.40 13.18 10.19
CA GLY A 507 8.29 12.32 9.78
C GLY A 507 8.52 11.01 9.04
N LEU A 508 9.60 10.82 8.27
CA LEU A 508 9.66 9.65 7.38
C LEU A 508 10.74 8.61 7.70
N GLY A 509 11.57 8.80 8.74
CA GLY A 509 12.48 7.75 9.24
C GLY A 509 13.57 7.26 8.26
N TYR A 510 13.61 7.76 7.03
CA TYR A 510 14.66 7.45 6.07
C TYR A 510 15.91 8.30 6.35
N GLU A 511 17.10 7.70 6.20
CA GLU A 511 18.36 8.44 6.13
C GLU A 511 18.24 9.49 5.02
N GLU A 512 18.14 10.77 5.38
CA GLU A 512 18.08 11.86 4.42
C GLU A 512 19.39 11.86 3.60
N LYS A 513 19.27 11.74 2.28
CA LYS A 513 20.40 11.77 1.35
C LYS A 513 20.29 12.97 0.42
N LEU A 514 21.44 13.56 0.12
CA LEU A 514 21.59 14.60 -0.88
C LEU A 514 22.23 14.00 -2.13
N PHE A 515 21.68 14.28 -3.31
CA PHE A 515 22.10 13.65 -4.56
C PHE A 515 22.82 14.63 -5.48
N ALA A 516 23.62 14.11 -6.40
CA ALA A 516 24.22 14.87 -7.48
C ALA A 516 24.36 13.99 -8.72
N ALA A 517 24.23 14.58 -9.90
CA ALA A 517 24.48 13.91 -11.17
C ALA A 517 25.61 14.65 -11.90
N VAL A 518 26.64 13.92 -12.31
CA VAL A 518 27.81 14.49 -12.98
C VAL A 518 28.24 13.60 -14.14
N ASN A 519 28.54 14.19 -15.29
CA ASN A 519 29.17 13.46 -16.38
C ASN A 519 30.58 13.00 -15.92
N ILE A 520 30.88 11.71 -16.04
CA ILE A 520 32.15 11.12 -15.61
C ILE A 520 33.35 11.75 -16.32
N ALA A 521 33.16 12.24 -17.55
CA ALA A 521 34.19 12.97 -18.28
C ALA A 521 34.59 14.30 -17.59
N ASN A 522 33.69 14.90 -16.80
CA ASN A 522 33.99 16.07 -15.96
C ASN A 522 34.72 15.68 -14.67
N LYS A 523 35.99 15.29 -14.81
CA LYS A 523 36.86 14.89 -13.69
C LYS A 523 36.98 15.97 -12.61
N GLY A 524 36.84 17.24 -12.98
CA GLY A 524 36.87 18.37 -12.03
C GLY A 524 35.70 18.30 -11.05
N SER A 525 34.48 18.20 -11.58
CA SER A 525 33.26 18.13 -10.76
C SER A 525 33.15 16.84 -9.96
N VAL A 526 33.56 15.70 -10.52
CA VAL A 526 33.64 14.43 -9.77
C VAL A 526 34.53 14.58 -8.53
N LYS A 527 35.71 15.19 -8.67
CA LYS A 527 36.62 15.45 -7.53
C LYS A 527 36.04 16.42 -6.51
N VAL A 528 35.30 17.44 -6.96
CA VAL A 528 34.63 18.41 -6.07
C VAL A 528 33.58 17.72 -5.20
N LEU A 529 32.76 16.85 -5.79
CA LEU A 529 31.73 16.08 -5.08
C LEU A 529 32.36 15.10 -4.09
N GLN A 530 33.34 14.30 -4.52
CA GLN A 530 34.05 13.33 -3.66
C GLN A 530 34.74 13.99 -2.47
N ARG A 531 35.37 15.16 -2.66
CA ARG A 531 35.99 15.94 -1.57
C ARG A 531 35.00 16.46 -0.53
N ASN A 532 33.72 16.52 -0.88
CA ASN A 532 32.63 16.90 0.01
C ASN A 532 31.80 15.69 0.48
N GLY A 533 32.33 14.48 0.36
CA GLY A 533 31.75 13.26 0.95
C GLY A 533 30.79 12.49 0.06
N PHE A 534 30.48 12.97 -1.15
CA PHE A 534 29.61 12.24 -2.08
C PHE A 534 30.27 10.95 -2.58
N LYS A 535 29.51 9.86 -2.62
CA LYS A 535 29.91 8.55 -3.14
C LYS A 535 29.10 8.21 -4.40
N ILE A 536 29.73 7.57 -5.37
CA ILE A 536 29.03 7.07 -6.58
C ILE A 536 28.26 5.81 -6.17
N TYR A 537 26.95 5.80 -6.39
CA TYR A 537 26.09 4.63 -6.13
C TYR A 537 25.54 3.99 -7.40
N LYS A 538 25.50 4.74 -8.52
CA LYS A 538 25.02 4.24 -9.81
C LYS A 538 25.62 5.02 -10.97
N GLU A 539 25.86 4.35 -12.09
CA GLU A 539 26.21 4.98 -13.36
C GLU A 539 25.07 4.74 -14.38
N VAL A 540 24.72 5.78 -15.14
CA VAL A 540 23.62 5.75 -16.12
C VAL A 540 24.09 6.41 -17.42
N VAL A 541 23.67 5.85 -18.55
CA VAL A 541 23.91 6.47 -19.86
C VAL A 541 22.73 7.39 -20.20
N LEU A 542 23.00 8.69 -20.35
CA LEU A 542 22.02 9.72 -20.68
C LEU A 542 22.51 10.50 -21.90
N GLU A 543 21.70 10.54 -22.98
CA GLU A 543 22.02 11.27 -24.22
C GLU A 543 23.41 10.95 -24.82
N GLY A 544 23.91 9.73 -24.59
CA GLY A 544 25.23 9.27 -25.06
C GLY A 544 26.38 9.51 -24.09
N ASP A 545 26.13 10.17 -22.94
CA ASP A 545 27.12 10.40 -21.89
C ASP A 545 26.97 9.43 -20.72
N THR A 546 28.10 9.00 -20.15
CA THR A 546 28.11 8.25 -18.89
C THR A 546 28.03 9.22 -17.71
N VAL A 547 26.90 9.21 -17.01
CA VAL A 547 26.61 10.06 -15.85
C VAL A 547 26.75 9.24 -14.57
N ALA A 548 27.61 9.71 -13.65
CA ALA A 548 27.70 9.19 -12.30
C ALA A 548 26.63 9.86 -11.43
N CYS A 549 25.72 9.04 -10.89
CA CYS A 549 24.81 9.42 -9.83
C CYS A 549 25.52 9.23 -8.49
N MET A 550 25.60 10.31 -7.73
CA MET A 550 26.29 10.36 -6.44
C MET A 550 25.31 10.70 -5.32
N GLU A 551 25.58 10.17 -4.13
CA GLU A 551 24.79 10.42 -2.91
C GLU A 551 25.70 10.84 -1.75
N LEU A 552 25.15 11.65 -0.85
CA LEU A 552 25.74 12.09 0.41
C LEU A 552 24.73 11.83 1.52
N GLU A 553 25.09 11.00 2.49
CA GLU A 553 24.28 10.71 3.67
C GLU A 553 24.30 11.88 4.66
N SER A 554 23.19 12.08 5.37
CA SER A 554 23.13 13.02 6.49
C SER A 554 24.23 12.71 7.51
N PRO A 555 25.00 13.70 7.99
CA PRO A 555 25.85 13.49 9.16
C PRO A 555 24.97 13.02 10.32
N CYS A 556 25.24 11.84 10.90
CA CYS A 556 24.44 11.27 11.97
C CYS A 556 24.10 12.33 13.03
N ARG A 557 22.81 12.65 13.23
CA ARG A 557 22.39 13.28 14.48
C ARG A 557 22.70 12.25 15.57
N ALA A 558 23.69 12.53 16.42
CA ALA A 558 23.76 11.87 17.71
C ALA A 558 22.41 12.14 18.38
N ILE A 559 21.62 11.08 18.52
CA ILE A 559 20.37 11.11 19.28
C ILE A 559 20.78 11.48 20.71
N PRO A 560 20.33 12.63 21.26
CA PRO A 560 20.59 12.95 22.66
C PRO A 560 19.90 11.95 23.60
#